data_AF-A0A7V9TF60-F1
#
_entry.id   AF-A0A7V9TF60-F1
#
_cell.length_a   1.000
_cell.length_b   1.000
_cell.length_c   1.000
_cell.angle_alpha   90.00
_cell.angle_beta   90.00
_cell.angle_gamma   90.00
#
_symmetry.space_group_name_H-M   'P 1'
#
loop_
_entity.id
_entity.type
_entity.pdbx_description
1 polymer ?
#
loop_
_entity_poly.entity_id
_entity_poly.type
_entity_poly.pdbx_seq_one_letter_code
_entity_poly.pdbx_strand_id
1 'polypeptide(L)'
;MSSKLTVIFYIILCVEAGIVLTLLPWVHPFGLGDWGDNYFLLYASQKIGLQGLQNAVSSGWVRGAVTGLGLINLGMALWEMAHFRQTVRALQSQGTTDAETRRSNLPATINVPADADQVSSTDYLPNYRRHDAARRHSDD
;
A
#
# COMPACT_ATOMS: atom_id res chain seq x y z
N MET A 1 9.15 -3.90 3.99
CA MET A 1 9.42 -4.03 2.54
C MET A 1 8.16 -3.75 1.71
N SER A 2 7.47 -2.60 1.89
CA SER A 2 6.14 -2.43 1.25
C SER A 2 5.79 -1.01 0.78
N SER A 3 6.64 0.00 0.99
CA SER A 3 6.30 1.41 0.72
C SER A 3 5.90 1.66 -0.74
N LYS A 4 6.51 0.93 -1.68
CA LYS A 4 6.18 0.99 -3.11
C LYS A 4 4.81 0.38 -3.44
N LEU A 5 4.42 -0.67 -2.71
CA LEU A 5 3.15 -1.36 -2.93
C LEU A 5 1.99 -0.45 -2.51
N THR A 6 2.12 0.26 -1.39
CA THR A 6 1.10 1.21 -0.92
C THR A 6 0.88 2.36 -1.90
N VAL A 7 1.94 2.89 -2.50
CA VAL A 7 1.85 3.96 -3.52
C VAL A 7 1.15 3.44 -4.78
N ILE A 8 1.52 2.25 -5.27
CA ILE A 8 0.88 1.64 -6.44
C ILE A 8 -0.60 1.38 -6.17
N PHE A 9 -0.96 0.84 -5.00
CA PHE A 9 -2.35 0.64 -4.60
C PHE A 9 -3.13 1.96 -4.52
N TYR A 10 -2.52 3.01 -3.99
CA TYR A 10 -3.12 4.34 -3.92
C TYR A 10 -3.41 4.92 -5.31
N ILE A 11 -2.49 4.75 -6.27
CA ILE A 11 -2.67 5.17 -7.66
C ILE A 11 -3.84 4.40 -8.30
N ILE A 12 -3.88 3.06 -8.14
CA ILE A 12 -4.97 2.24 -8.67
C ILE A 12 -6.32 2.69 -8.08
N LEU A 13 -6.39 2.90 -6.76
CA LEU A 13 -7.60 3.39 -6.10
C LEU A 13 -8.01 4.78 -6.60
N CYS A 14 -7.08 5.70 -6.82
CA CYS A 14 -7.39 7.02 -7.39
C CYS A 14 -7.92 6.92 -8.82
N VAL A 15 -7.34 6.05 -9.64
CA VAL A 15 -7.80 5.83 -11.02
C VAL A 15 -9.20 5.21 -11.01
N GLU A 16 -9.40 4.14 -10.25
CA GLU A 16 -10.69 3.45 -10.16
C GLU A 16 -11.78 4.39 -9.62
N ALA A 17 -11.54 5.03 -8.49
CA ALA A 17 -12.46 6.01 -7.91
C ALA A 17 -12.68 7.21 -8.84
N GLY A 18 -11.63 7.69 -9.53
CA GLY A 18 -11.71 8.78 -10.49
C GLY A 18 -12.59 8.44 -11.69
N ILE A 19 -12.43 7.24 -12.27
CA ILE A 19 -13.27 6.74 -13.36
C ILE A 19 -14.72 6.60 -12.89
N VAL A 20 -14.93 5.99 -11.71
CA VAL A 20 -16.26 5.88 -11.12
C VAL A 20 -16.87 7.27 -10.94
N LEU A 21 -16.23 8.22 -10.27
CA LEU A 21 -16.75 9.59 -10.11
C LEU A 21 -17.02 10.30 -11.43
N THR A 22 -16.20 10.05 -12.46
CA THR A 22 -16.38 10.66 -13.77
C THR A 22 -17.60 10.11 -14.48
N LEU A 23 -17.81 8.79 -14.43
CA LEU A 23 -18.85 8.10 -15.21
C LEU A 23 -20.18 7.98 -14.48
N LEU A 24 -20.16 7.76 -13.16
CA LEU A 24 -21.32 7.52 -12.28
C LEU A 24 -22.46 8.54 -12.43
N PRO A 25 -22.22 9.84 -12.68
CA PRO A 25 -23.31 10.79 -12.93
C PRO A 25 -24.01 10.59 -14.28
N TRP A 26 -23.37 9.91 -15.24
CA TRP A 26 -23.76 9.83 -16.65
C TRP A 26 -24.15 8.44 -17.13
N VAL A 27 -23.58 7.39 -16.53
CA VAL A 27 -23.87 6.00 -16.90
C VAL A 27 -24.92 5.41 -15.96
N HIS A 28 -25.76 4.55 -16.52
CA HIS A 28 -26.77 3.75 -15.81
C HIS A 28 -26.36 2.28 -15.77
N PRO A 29 -25.34 1.90 -14.97
CA PRO A 29 -24.81 0.55 -15.01
C PRO A 29 -25.74 -0.42 -14.25
N PHE A 30 -26.11 -1.52 -14.90
CA PHE A 30 -26.66 -2.73 -14.26
C PHE A 30 -27.87 -2.51 -13.33
N GLY A 31 -28.86 -1.73 -13.74
CA GLY A 31 -30.10 -1.56 -12.96
C GLY A 31 -29.95 -0.71 -11.70
N LEU A 32 -28.77 -0.12 -11.47
CA LEU A 32 -28.63 1.06 -10.64
C LEU A 32 -29.32 2.19 -11.40
N GLY A 33 -30.45 2.67 -10.87
CA GLY A 33 -31.30 3.67 -11.52
C GLY A 33 -30.55 4.97 -11.82
N ASP A 34 -31.29 5.98 -12.31
CA ASP A 34 -30.71 7.29 -12.57
C ASP A 34 -29.93 7.78 -11.33
N TRP A 35 -28.74 8.35 -11.53
CA TRP A 35 -27.85 8.81 -10.44
C TRP A 35 -28.59 9.63 -9.36
N GLY A 36 -29.51 10.48 -9.79
CA GLY A 36 -30.35 11.30 -8.90
C GLY A 36 -31.63 10.63 -8.43
N ASP A 37 -32.02 9.48 -8.98
CA ASP A 37 -33.29 8.82 -8.72
C ASP A 37 -33.11 7.51 -7.95
N ASN A 38 -32.67 7.66 -6.68
CA ASN A 38 -32.41 6.55 -5.77
C ASN A 38 -33.26 6.67 -4.50
N TYR A 39 -33.77 5.54 -3.99
CA TYR A 39 -34.53 5.47 -2.74
C TYR A 39 -33.80 6.09 -1.55
N PHE A 40 -32.47 6.05 -1.55
CA PHE A 40 -31.65 6.69 -0.52
C PHE A 40 -31.75 8.23 -0.55
N LEU A 41 -31.75 8.83 -1.73
CA LEU A 41 -31.94 10.27 -1.91
C LEU A 41 -33.36 10.70 -1.55
N LEU A 42 -34.36 9.87 -1.86
CA LEU A 42 -35.74 10.11 -1.45
C LEU A 42 -35.89 10.07 0.07
N TYR A 43 -35.31 9.06 0.73
CA TYR A 43 -35.31 8.96 2.19
C TYR A 43 -34.54 10.11 2.85
N ALA A 44 -33.37 10.46 2.32
CA ALA A 44 -32.58 11.60 2.80
C ALA A 44 -33.32 12.93 2.61
N SER A 45 -33.96 13.13 1.46
CA SER A 45 -34.81 14.29 1.16
C SER A 45 -35.94 14.42 2.17
N GLN A 46 -36.63 13.32 2.47
CA GLN A 46 -37.70 13.29 3.47
C GLN A 46 -37.18 13.58 4.89
N LYS A 47 -36.02 13.02 5.25
CA LYS A 47 -35.43 13.19 6.58
C LYS A 47 -34.88 14.60 6.83
N ILE A 48 -34.34 15.22 5.78
CA ILE A 48 -33.72 16.56 5.84
C ILE A 48 -34.76 17.65 5.50
N GLY A 49 -35.94 17.28 4.98
CA GLY A 49 -37.02 18.19 4.62
C GLY A 49 -36.81 18.97 3.32
N LEU A 50 -35.70 18.73 2.61
CA LEU A 50 -35.41 19.35 1.32
C LEU A 50 -35.96 18.49 0.18
N GLN A 51 -37.17 18.80 -0.26
CA GLN A 51 -37.80 18.20 -1.44
C GLN A 51 -37.02 18.52 -2.74
N GLY A 52 -36.23 19.59 -2.76
CA GLY A 52 -35.37 19.97 -3.89
C GLY A 52 -34.03 19.26 -3.95
N LEU A 53 -33.65 18.46 -2.94
CA LEU A 53 -32.31 17.84 -2.88
C LEU A 53 -32.09 16.85 -4.02
N GLN A 54 -33.13 16.11 -4.40
CA GLN A 54 -33.07 15.17 -5.52
C GLN A 54 -32.86 15.90 -6.86
N ASN A 55 -33.53 17.04 -7.04
CA ASN A 55 -33.36 17.93 -8.20
C ASN A 55 -31.98 18.60 -8.21
N ALA A 56 -31.46 18.97 -7.04
CA ALA A 56 -30.13 19.54 -6.91
C ALA A 56 -29.05 18.52 -7.28
N VAL A 57 -29.15 17.27 -6.79
CA VAL A 57 -28.17 16.20 -7.07
C VAL A 57 -28.24 15.70 -8.52
N SER A 58 -29.44 15.69 -9.11
CA SER A 58 -29.62 15.38 -10.54
C SER A 58 -29.26 16.55 -11.47
N SER A 59 -29.05 17.76 -10.93
CA SER A 59 -28.71 18.93 -11.73
C SER A 59 -27.37 18.77 -12.44
N GLY A 60 -27.26 19.35 -13.63
CA GLY A 60 -26.03 19.34 -14.43
C GLY A 60 -24.84 19.98 -13.70
N TRP A 61 -25.08 20.89 -12.75
CA TRP A 61 -24.05 21.48 -11.91
C TRP A 61 -23.41 20.46 -10.96
N VAL A 62 -24.21 19.67 -10.25
CA VAL A 62 -23.69 18.64 -9.35
C VAL A 62 -23.04 17.52 -10.13
N ARG A 63 -23.65 17.08 -11.24
CA ARG A 63 -23.03 16.10 -12.15
C ARG A 63 -21.66 16.59 -12.63
N GLY A 64 -21.56 17.85 -13.07
CA GLY A 64 -20.31 18.48 -13.50
C GLY A 64 -19.28 18.60 -12.37
N ALA A 65 -19.70 18.94 -11.15
CA ALA A 65 -18.81 19.01 -9.99
C ALA A 65 -18.24 17.63 -9.62
N VAL A 66 -19.08 16.59 -9.63
CA VAL A 66 -18.66 15.20 -9.33
C VAL A 66 -17.72 14.67 -10.42
N THR A 67 -18.02 14.94 -11.70
CA THR A 67 -17.14 14.60 -12.82
C THR A 67 -15.82 15.37 -12.76
N GLY A 68 -15.85 16.67 -12.46
CA GLY A 68 -14.65 17.48 -12.30
C GLY A 68 -13.75 16.97 -11.18
N LEU A 69 -14.33 16.55 -10.06
CA LEU A 69 -13.61 15.91 -8.97
C LEU A 69 -12.97 14.58 -9.40
N GLY A 70 -13.69 13.77 -10.19
CA GLY A 70 -13.16 12.55 -10.79
C GLY A 70 -11.96 12.80 -11.71
N LEU A 71 -12.02 13.83 -12.55
CA LEU A 71 -10.93 14.23 -13.43
C LEU A 71 -9.70 14.74 -12.67
N ILE A 72 -9.89 15.52 -11.61
CA ILE A 72 -8.78 15.96 -10.74
C ILE A 72 -8.12 14.74 -10.09
N ASN A 73 -8.91 13.79 -9.60
CA ASN A 73 -8.39 12.56 -8.98
C ASN A 73 -7.57 11.72 -9.99
N LEU A 74 -8.07 11.60 -11.22
CA LEU A 74 -7.35 10.94 -12.31
C LEU A 74 -6.07 11.69 -12.70
N GLY A 75 -6.12 13.02 -12.72
CA GLY A 75 -4.96 13.88 -12.97
C GLY A 75 -3.86 13.70 -11.93
N MET A 76 -4.21 13.62 -10.65
CA MET A 76 -3.27 13.33 -9.56
C MET A 76 -2.60 11.95 -9.74
N ALA A 77 -3.39 10.93 -10.09
CA ALA A 77 -2.86 9.59 -10.35
C ALA A 77 -1.90 9.57 -11.55
N LEU A 78 -2.25 10.26 -12.64
CA LEU A 78 -1.40 10.38 -13.83
C LEU A 78 -0.12 11.18 -13.55
N TRP A 79 -0.21 12.23 -12.73
CA TRP A 79 0.94 13.03 -12.29
C TRP A 79 1.93 12.18 -11.50
N GLU A 80 1.43 11.39 -10.56
CA GLU A 80 2.20 10.48 -9.73
C GLU A 80 2.87 9.39 -10.59
N MET A 81 2.12 8.81 -11.55
CA MET A 81 2.63 7.82 -12.49
C MET A 81 3.74 8.38 -13.39
N ALA A 82 3.63 9.63 -13.84
CA ALA A 82 4.63 10.28 -14.68
C ALA A 82 5.94 10.57 -13.90
N HIS A 83 5.84 10.96 -12.63
CA HIS A 83 7.00 11.23 -11.77
C HIS A 83 7.57 9.97 -11.09
N PHE A 84 6.88 8.83 -11.18
CA PHE A 84 7.26 7.57 -10.54
C PHE A 84 8.70 7.11 -10.87
N ARG A 85 9.21 7.41 -12.07
CA ARG A 85 10.59 7.06 -12.46
C ARG A 85 11.64 7.79 -11.62
N GLN A 86 11.35 9.00 -11.15
CA GLN A 86 12.25 9.77 -10.29
C GLN A 86 12.14 9.32 -8.83
N THR A 87 10.92 9.06 -8.34
CA THR A 87 10.67 8.56 -6.97
C THR A 87 11.29 7.18 -6.75
N VAL A 88 11.22 6.27 -7.74
CA VAL A 88 11.86 4.95 -7.63
C VAL A 88 13.38 5.05 -7.65
N ARG A 89 13.95 5.95 -8.47
CA ARG A 89 15.40 6.21 -8.49
C ARG A 89 15.90 6.78 -7.17
N ALA A 90 15.17 7.70 -6.55
CA ALA A 90 15.51 8.27 -5.24
C ALA A 90 15.49 7.23 -4.10
N LEU A 91 14.54 6.28 -4.15
CA LEU A 91 14.48 5.18 -3.19
C LEU A 91 15.58 4.11 -3.42
N GLN A 92 16.02 3.92 -4.67
CA GLN A 92 17.17 3.06 -4.97
C GLN A 92 18.48 3.68 -4.51
N SER A 93 18.66 5.00 -4.68
CA SER A 93 19.86 5.69 -4.21
C SER A 93 19.98 5.70 -2.69
N GLN A 94 18.89 5.85 -1.94
CA GLN A 94 18.91 5.75 -0.47
C GLN A 94 19.32 4.35 0.02
N GLY A 95 18.80 3.29 -0.61
CA GLY A 95 19.17 1.91 -0.23
C GLY A 95 20.65 1.59 -0.46
N THR A 96 21.29 2.19 -1.47
CA THR A 96 22.75 2.08 -1.69
C THR A 96 23.56 2.91 -0.69
N THR A 97 23.12 4.12 -0.35
CA THR A 97 23.83 4.98 0.60
C THR A 97 23.78 4.42 2.01
N ASP A 98 22.64 3.89 2.45
CA ASP A 98 22.48 3.27 3.78
C ASP A 98 23.30 1.97 3.89
N ALA A 99 23.38 1.19 2.80
CA ALA A 99 24.21 0.00 2.75
C ALA A 99 25.72 0.33 2.79
N GLU A 100 26.12 1.42 2.14
CA GLU A 100 27.51 1.89 2.11
C GLU A 100 27.93 2.50 3.46
N THR A 101 27.10 3.33 4.08
CA THR A 101 27.34 3.87 5.43
C THR A 101 27.35 2.78 6.50
N ARG A 102 26.55 1.72 6.34
CA ARG A 102 26.58 0.57 7.26
C ARG A 102 27.85 -0.28 7.09
N ARG A 103 28.44 -0.31 5.90
CA ARG A 103 29.75 -0.92 5.63
C ARG A 103 30.90 -0.08 6.15
N SER A 104 30.84 1.25 6.04
CA SER A 104 31.88 2.15 6.55
C SER A 104 31.92 2.20 8.08
N ASN A 105 30.79 1.95 8.75
CA ASN A 105 30.67 1.96 10.22
C ASN A 105 30.80 0.56 10.85
N LEU A 106 31.13 -0.48 10.08
CA LEU A 106 31.52 -1.76 10.65
C LEU A 106 32.89 -1.57 11.34
N PRO A 107 33.07 -1.98 12.61
CA PRO A 107 34.38 -1.92 13.25
C PRO A 107 35.38 -2.72 12.41
N ALA A 108 36.55 -2.15 12.16
CA ALA A 108 37.63 -2.73 11.38
C ALA A 108 38.26 -3.94 12.10
N THR A 109 37.48 -4.99 12.32
CA THR A 109 37.97 -6.23 12.91
C THR A 109 37.10 -7.40 12.46
N ILE A 110 37.22 -7.80 11.18
CA ILE A 110 37.45 -9.21 10.85
C ILE A 110 38.35 -9.22 9.61
N ASN A 111 39.67 -9.30 9.81
CA ASN A 111 40.55 -9.85 8.79
C ASN A 111 40.16 -11.33 8.66
N VAL A 112 39.24 -11.64 7.74
CA VAL A 112 39.07 -13.02 7.26
C VAL A 112 40.30 -13.27 6.38
N PRO A 113 41.19 -14.22 6.73
CA PRO A 113 42.27 -14.59 5.83
C PRO A 113 41.65 -15.10 4.53
N ALA A 114 42.24 -14.70 3.41
CA ALA A 114 41.81 -14.98 2.04
C ALA A 114 42.01 -16.47 1.65
N ASP A 115 41.64 -17.38 2.53
CA ASP A 115 41.73 -18.83 2.33
C ASP A 115 40.60 -19.52 3.09
N ALA A 116 39.39 -19.41 2.55
CA ALA A 116 38.24 -20.21 2.96
C ALA A 116 37.25 -20.33 1.78
N ASP A 117 37.80 -20.64 0.59
CA ASP A 117 37.07 -21.55 -0.28
C ASP A 117 36.97 -22.88 0.47
N GLN A 118 35.76 -23.47 0.59
CA GLN A 118 35.45 -24.78 1.17
C GLN A 118 35.16 -24.85 2.69
N VAL A 119 33.94 -24.55 3.14
CA VAL A 119 33.30 -25.37 4.20
C VAL A 119 31.82 -25.60 3.88
N SER A 120 31.53 -26.87 3.61
CA SER A 120 30.27 -27.48 3.20
C SER A 120 29.15 -27.35 4.24
N SER A 121 27.91 -27.22 3.75
CA SER A 121 26.63 -27.04 4.46
C SER A 121 26.13 -28.21 5.32
N THR A 122 26.97 -28.85 6.13
CA THR A 122 26.55 -29.97 6.98
C THR A 122 27.14 -29.87 8.37
N ASP A 123 26.55 -29.04 9.24
CA ASP A 123 26.56 -29.27 10.70
C ASP A 123 25.72 -28.20 11.42
N TYR A 124 24.40 -28.36 11.36
CA TYR A 124 23.48 -27.74 12.30
C TYR A 124 22.71 -28.84 13.03
N LEU A 125 23.26 -29.34 14.13
CA LEU A 125 22.48 -30.00 15.18
C LEU A 125 22.81 -29.38 16.54
N PRO A 126 21.86 -28.68 17.19
CA PRO A 126 22.05 -28.18 18.54
C PRO A 126 21.85 -29.31 19.56
N ASN A 127 22.89 -29.58 20.36
CA ASN A 127 22.93 -30.68 21.32
C ASN A 127 22.38 -30.23 22.69
N TYR A 128 21.08 -30.40 22.92
CA TYR A 128 20.40 -30.13 24.21
C TYR A 128 20.02 -31.45 24.91
N ARG A 129 20.99 -32.21 25.45
CA ARG A 129 20.69 -33.29 26.44
C ARG A 129 21.95 -33.85 27.11
N ARG A 130 22.44 -33.25 28.20
CA ARG A 130 23.34 -33.94 29.14
C ARG A 130 23.52 -33.20 30.48
N HIS A 131 22.44 -32.97 31.20
CA HIS A 131 22.49 -32.81 32.66
C HIS A 131 21.44 -33.75 33.24
N ASP A 132 21.73 -34.37 34.39
CA ASP A 132 20.84 -35.23 35.20
C ASP A 132 20.96 -36.76 35.01
N ALA A 133 22.13 -37.36 35.26
CA ALA A 133 22.22 -38.80 35.56
C ALA A 133 23.48 -39.27 36.32
N ALA A 134 24.07 -38.48 37.22
CA ALA A 134 25.25 -38.96 37.98
C ALA A 134 25.34 -38.43 39.42
N ARG A 135 24.20 -38.33 40.13
CA ARG A 135 24.19 -37.95 41.54
C ARG A 135 23.38 -38.93 42.41
N ARG A 136 23.69 -40.24 42.28
CA ARG A 136 23.27 -41.30 43.22
C ARG A 136 24.27 -42.45 43.25
N HIS A 137 25.42 -42.25 43.91
CA HIS A 137 26.14 -43.35 44.55
C HIS A 137 27.24 -42.77 45.46
N SER A 138 26.83 -42.42 46.68
CA SER A 138 27.72 -42.07 47.78
C SER A 138 26.92 -42.25 49.06
N ASP A 139 26.68 -43.51 49.41
CA ASP A 139 26.25 -43.97 50.74
C ASP A 139 26.49 -45.49 50.76
N ASP A 140 27.72 -45.86 51.11
CA ASP A 140 28.12 -47.12 51.78
C ASP A 140 29.31 -46.78 52.69
#